data_AF-A0AAX0J2T1-F1
#
_entry.id   AF-A0AAX0J2T1-F1
#
_cell.length_a   1.000
_cell.length_b   1.000
_cell.length_c   1.000
_cell.angle_alpha   90.00
_cell.angle_beta   90.00
_cell.angle_gamma   90.00
#
_symmetry.space_group_name_H-M   'P 1'
#
loop_
_entity.id
_entity.type
_entity.pdbx_description
1 polymer ?
#
loop_
_entity_poly.entity_id
_entity_poly.type
_entity_poly.pdbx_seq_one_letter_code
_entity_poly.pdbx_strand_id
1 'polypeptide(L)' 'MGRLIILLVLIAAIVLLWKAFGPKTWKSPEPPQIKGPDDDEDFLWKLELEQYKKRKRDKEQE' A
#
# COMPACT_ATOMS: atom_id res chain seq x y z
N MET A 1 -0.85 0.67 -44.54
CA MET A 1 -0.08 1.50 -43.59
C MET A 1 -0.67 1.54 -42.19
N GLY A 2 -1.99 1.77 -41.99
CA GLY A 2 -2.59 1.83 -40.64
C GLY A 2 -2.58 0.52 -39.83
N ARG A 3 -2.57 -0.65 -40.50
CA ARG A 3 -2.55 -1.96 -39.83
C ARG A 3 -1.28 -2.20 -38.99
N LEU A 4 -0.14 -1.67 -39.42
CA LEU A 4 1.12 -1.80 -38.68
C LEU A 4 1.10 -0.98 -37.37
N ILE A 5 0.48 0.20 -37.41
CA ILE A 5 0.32 1.07 -36.23
C ILE A 5 -0.56 0.37 -35.20
N ILE A 6 -1.67 -0.24 -35.63
CA ILE A 6 -2.57 -0.99 -34.74
C ILE A 6 -1.83 -2.16 -34.07
N LEU A 7 -1.03 -2.91 -34.83
CA LEU A 7 -0.23 -4.01 -34.28
C LEU A 7 0.81 -3.51 -33.27
N LEU A 8 1.49 -2.40 -33.56
CA LEU A 8 2.47 -1.81 -32.64
C LEU A 8 1.81 -1.36 -31.33
N VAL A 9 0.67 -0.68 -31.42
CA VAL A 9 -0.10 -0.26 -30.24
C VAL A 9 -0.59 -1.45 -29.43
N LEU A 10 -1.06 -2.52 -30.09
CA LEU A 10 -1.50 -3.74 -29.42
C LEU A 10 -0.35 -4.41 -28.65
N ILE A 11 0.82 -4.53 -29.28
CA ILE A 11 2.01 -5.10 -28.64
C ILE A 11 2.44 -4.22 -27.46
N ALA A 12 2.48 -2.91 -27.63
CA ALA A 12 2.81 -1.98 -26.55
C ALA A 12 1.83 -2.12 -25.36
N ALA A 13 0.53 -2.25 -25.62
CA ALA A 13 -0.47 -2.46 -24.57
C ALA A 13 -0.24 -3.77 -23.80
N ILE A 14 0.05 -4.87 -24.50
CA ILE A 14 0.37 -6.17 -23.88
C ILE A 14 1.64 -6.07 -23.02
N VAL A 15 2.68 -5.39 -23.52
CA VAL A 15 3.94 -5.18 -22.78
C VAL A 15 3.71 -4.36 -21.52
N LEU A 16 2.92 -3.28 -21.60
CA LEU A 16 2.58 -2.45 -20.44
C LEU A 16 1.77 -3.22 -19.41
N LEU A 17 0.79 -4.02 -19.85
CA LEU A 17 0.00 -4.88 -18.98
C LEU A 17 0.91 -5.89 -18.25
N TRP A 18 1.84 -6.52 -18.97
CA TRP A 18 2.80 -7.42 -18.36
C TRP A 18 3.79 -6.71 -17.43
N LYS A 19 4.16 -5.46 -17.71
CA LYS A 19 5.07 -4.70 -16.84
C LYS A 19 4.40 -4.26 -15.54
N ALA A 20 3.11 -3.94 -15.59
CA ALA A 20 2.31 -3.50 -14.44
C ALA A 20 1.81 -4.67 -13.58
N PHE A 21 1.42 -5.79 -14.20
CA PHE A 21 0.84 -6.94 -13.51
C PHE A 21 1.73 -8.19 -13.50
N GLY A 22 2.93 -8.11 -14.07
CA GLY A 22 3.84 -9.23 -14.13
C GLY A 22 4.41 -9.61 -12.77
N PRO A 23 4.95 -10.84 -12.64
CA PRO A 23 5.37 -11.43 -11.36
C PRO A 23 6.46 -10.64 -10.61
N LYS A 24 7.09 -9.64 -11.25
CA LYS A 24 8.02 -8.71 -10.59
C LYS A 24 7.32 -7.71 -9.66
N THR A 25 6.01 -7.47 -9.80
CA THR A 25 5.24 -6.65 -8.84
C THR A 25 4.74 -7.47 -7.65
N TRP A 26 4.76 -8.80 -7.74
CA TRP A 26 4.43 -9.71 -6.64
C TRP A 26 5.60 -9.90 -5.67
N LYS A 27 6.50 -8.92 -5.57
CA LYS A 27 7.54 -8.93 -4.54
C LYS A 27 6.85 -9.21 -3.21
N SER A 28 7.32 -10.26 -2.53
CA SER A 28 6.89 -10.54 -1.16
C SER A 28 7.02 -9.27 -0.34
N PRO A 29 6.08 -9.02 0.60
CA PRO A 29 6.24 -7.93 1.56
C PRO A 29 7.67 -8.03 2.11
N GLU A 30 8.40 -6.92 2.03
CA GLU A 30 9.74 -6.86 2.62
C GLU A 30 9.64 -7.37 4.06
N PRO A 31 10.58 -8.23 4.51
CA PRO A 31 10.54 -8.73 5.86
C PRO A 31 10.41 -7.54 6.81
N PRO A 32 9.50 -7.60 7.81
CA PRO A 32 9.20 -6.46 8.65
C PRO A 32 10.52 -5.93 9.20
N GLN A 33 10.89 -4.73 8.75
CA GLN A 33 12.07 -4.06 9.27
C GLN A 33 11.79 -3.86 10.75
N ILE A 34 12.70 -4.33 11.60
CA ILE A 34 12.58 -4.19 13.06
C ILE A 34 12.74 -2.69 13.36
N LYS A 35 11.65 -1.95 13.26
CA LYS A 35 11.55 -0.54 13.62
C LYS A 35 11.37 -0.45 15.13
N GLY A 36 12.04 0.52 15.76
CA GLY A 36 11.83 0.82 17.16
C GLY A 36 10.40 1.35 17.39
N PRO A 37 9.88 1.31 18.63
CA PRO A 37 8.55 1.84 18.95
C PRO A 37 8.33 3.30 18.52
N ASP A 38 9.39 4.11 18.51
CA ASP A 38 9.35 5.52 18.10
C ASP A 38 9.34 5.72 16.57
N ASP A 39 9.75 4.71 15.79
CA ASP A 39 9.85 4.76 14.32
C ASP A 39 8.73 3.96 13.62
N ASP A 40 7.91 3.22 14.38
CA ASP A 40 6.82 2.41 13.87
C ASP A 40 5.48 3.18 13.88
N GLU A 41 5.03 3.57 12.68
CA GLU A 41 3.78 4.30 12.47
C GLU A 41 2.57 3.55 13.06
N ASP A 42 2.56 2.21 12.97
CA ASP A 42 1.48 1.38 13.51
C ASP A 42 1.43 1.43 15.04
N PHE A 43 2.58 1.59 15.69
CA PHE A 43 2.67 1.70 17.15
C PHE A 43 2.15 3.06 17.63
N LEU A 44 2.61 4.15 17.01
CA LEU A 44 2.16 5.52 17.35
C LEU A 44 0.65 5.67 17.16
N TRP A 45 0.10 5.11 16.08
CA TRP A 45 -1.33 5.09 15.81
C TRP A 45 -2.14 4.40 16.92
N LYS A 46 -1.69 3.22 17.38
CA LYS A 46 -2.37 2.48 18.45
C LYS A 46 -2.41 3.28 19.76
N LEU A 47 -1.30 3.94 20.11
CA LEU A 47 -1.21 4.77 21.31
C LEU A 47 -2.20 5.93 21.26
N GLU A 48 -2.27 6.66 20.13
CA GLU A 48 -3.22 7.75 19.96
C GLU A 48 -4.67 7.27 20.04
N LEU A 49 -4.97 6.15 19.39
CA LEU A 49 -6.31 5.55 19.40
C LEU A 49 -6.76 5.16 20.81
N GLU A 50 -5.87 4.62 21.63
CA GLU A 50 -6.14 4.30 23.03
C GLU A 50 -6.44 5.55 23.86
N GLN A 51 -5.66 6.62 23.69
CA GLN A 51 -5.92 7.90 24.34
C GLN A 51 -7.27 8.49 23.93
N TYR A 52 -7.62 8.41 22.64
CA TYR A 52 -8.93 8.83 22.17
C TYR A 52 -10.06 8.03 22.82
N LYS A 53 -9.95 6.69 22.85
CA LYS A 53 -10.93 5.81 23.50
C LYS A 53 -11.04 6.09 25.00
N LYS A 54 -9.94 6.42 25.68
CA LYS A 54 -9.95 6.81 27.09
C LYS A 54 -10.76 8.09 27.31
N ARG A 55 -10.44 9.17 26.57
CA ARG A 55 -11.18 10.44 26.62
C ARG A 55 -12.67 10.29 26.31
N LYS A 56 -13.03 9.39 25.39
CA LYS A 56 -14.44 9.07 25.07
C LYS A 56 -15.15 8.44 26.27
N ARG A 57 -14.55 7.41 26.88
CA ARG A 57 -15.13 6.74 28.07
C ARG A 57 -15.26 7.69 29.25
N ASP A 58 -14.24 8.52 29.50
CA ASP A 58 -14.27 9.48 30.60
C ASP A 58 -15.42 10.49 30.43
N LYS A 59 -15.68 10.96 29.20
CA LYS A 59 -16.83 11.83 28.87
C LYS A 59 -18.20 11.15 28.90
N GLU A 60 -18.26 9.84 28.72
CA GLU A 60 -19.52 9.07 28.80
C GLU A 60 -19.87 8.71 30.26
N GLN A 61 -18.89 8.75 31.17
CA GLN A 61 -19.08 8.50 32.59
C GLN A 61 -19.34 9.78 33.41
N GLU A 62 -19.17 10.96 32.80
CA GLU A 62 -19.54 12.28 33.35
C GLU A 62 -20.99 12.62 32.99
#